data_AF-A0A4U0VEV9-F1
#
_entry.id   AF-A0A4U0VEV9-F1
#
_cell.length_a   1.000
_cell.length_b   1.000
_cell.length_c   1.000
_cell.angle_alpha   90.00
_cell.angle_beta   90.00
_cell.angle_gamma   90.00
#
_symmetry.space_group_name_H-M   'P 1'
#
loop_
_entity.id
_entity.type
_entity.pdbx_description
1 polymer ?
#
loop_
_entity_poly.entity_id
_entity_poly.type
_entity_poly.pdbx_seq_one_letter_code
_entity_poly.pdbx_strand_id
1 'polypeptide(L)'
;MSKRITSEELVQAGFVNKIIDTGKDSDKFLVEVLKEVEDRLGDHLNSDSLIKIKALIRKPERDILDRQGVDEVFGGLERFIAGVPQEEFRKIASGEKKHKL
;
A
#
# COMPACT_ATOMS: atom_id res chain seq x y z
N MET A 1 6.95 17.47 -0.47
CA MET A 1 6.13 16.36 -0.97
C MET A 1 6.78 14.97 -0.81
N SER A 2 8.06 14.86 -0.38
CA SER A 2 8.79 13.57 -0.29
C SER A 2 9.04 13.07 1.14
N LYS A 3 8.25 13.55 2.10
CA LYS A 3 8.40 13.21 3.52
C LYS A 3 7.93 11.77 3.73
N ARG A 4 8.73 10.98 4.44
CA ARG A 4 8.28 9.66 4.91
C ARG A 4 7.07 9.84 5.83
N ILE A 5 6.02 9.06 5.59
CA ILE A 5 4.87 8.94 6.48
C ILE A 5 5.18 7.84 7.51
N THR A 6 5.05 8.13 8.80
CA THR A 6 5.33 7.18 9.89
C THR A 6 4.15 6.23 10.13
N SER A 7 4.39 5.14 10.87
CA SER A 7 3.33 4.20 11.27
C SER A 7 2.22 4.89 12.07
N GLU A 8 2.59 5.84 12.91
CA GLU A 8 1.67 6.60 13.76
C GLU A 8 0.80 7.52 12.91
N GLU A 9 1.39 8.20 11.91
CA GLU A 9 0.65 9.03 10.95
C GLU A 9 -0.34 8.17 10.13
N LEU A 10 0.04 6.94 9.74
CA LEU A 10 -0.85 6.02 9.01
C LEU A 10 -2.01 5.50 9.86
N VAL A 11 -1.79 5.23 11.15
CA VAL A 11 -2.87 4.84 12.07
C VAL A 11 -3.80 6.02 12.32
N GLN A 12 -3.26 7.22 12.54
CA GLN A 12 -4.05 8.43 12.73
C GLN A 12 -4.95 8.73 11.53
N ALA A 13 -4.46 8.47 10.31
CA ALA A 13 -5.22 8.64 9.08
C ALA A 13 -6.24 7.51 8.80
N GLY A 14 -6.26 6.45 9.61
CA GLY A 14 -7.13 5.28 9.41
C GLY A 14 -6.71 4.39 8.24
N PHE A 15 -5.49 4.58 7.70
CA PHE A 15 -4.96 3.72 6.64
C PHE A 15 -4.50 2.37 7.20
N VAL A 16 -3.92 2.37 8.40
CA VAL A 16 -3.57 1.16 9.16
C VAL A 16 -4.50 1.06 10.37
N ASN A 17 -5.00 -0.14 10.68
CA ASN A 17 -5.95 -0.33 11.78
C ASN A 17 -5.30 -0.27 13.17
N LYS A 18 -4.08 -0.80 13.34
CA LYS A 18 -3.32 -0.79 14.60
C LYS A 18 -1.83 -1.08 14.36
N ILE A 19 -0.99 -0.70 15.32
CA ILE A 19 0.43 -1.10 15.37
C ILE A 19 0.54 -2.38 16.21
N ILE A 20 1.21 -3.39 15.69
CA ILE A 20 1.57 -4.62 16.42
C ILE A 20 3.08 -4.58 16.63
N ASP A 21 3.53 -4.40 17.87
CA ASP A 21 4.95 -4.36 18.19
C ASP A 21 5.49 -5.77 18.45
N THR A 22 6.25 -6.29 17.50
CA THR A 22 6.95 -7.58 17.60
C THR A 22 8.46 -7.42 17.63
N GLY A 23 8.99 -6.22 17.90
CA GLY A 23 10.43 -5.98 17.92
C GLY A 23 11.13 -6.24 16.57
N LYS A 24 10.41 -6.03 15.46
CA LYS A 24 10.84 -6.32 14.07
C LYS A 24 10.97 -7.82 13.73
N ASP A 25 10.40 -8.69 14.56
CA ASP A 25 10.29 -10.11 14.26
C ASP A 25 9.09 -10.35 13.32
N SER A 26 9.39 -10.70 12.07
CA SER A 26 8.39 -10.90 11.01
C SER A 26 7.53 -12.14 11.25
N ASP A 27 8.09 -13.21 11.80
CA ASP A 27 7.36 -14.46 12.01
C ASP A 27 6.35 -14.28 13.15
N LYS A 28 6.78 -13.62 14.25
CA LYS A 28 5.85 -13.24 15.32
C LYS A 28 4.76 -12.30 14.83
N PHE A 29 5.09 -11.35 13.96
CA PHE A 29 4.08 -10.43 13.40
C PHE A 29 3.01 -11.18 12.61
N LEU A 30 3.42 -12.13 11.75
CA LEU A 30 2.47 -12.96 10.99
C LEU A 30 1.54 -13.75 11.90
N VAL A 31 2.07 -14.37 12.96
CA VAL A 31 1.26 -15.13 13.93
C VAL A 31 0.21 -14.24 14.59
N GLU A 32 0.59 -13.05 15.05
CA GLU A 32 -0.34 -12.10 15.68
C GLU A 32 -1.40 -11.57 14.69
N VAL A 33 -1.02 -11.35 13.42
CA VAL A 33 -1.97 -10.94 12.38
C VAL A 33 -2.98 -12.05 12.07
N LEU A 34 -2.53 -13.30 11.94
CA LEU A 34 -3.44 -14.43 11.67
C LEU A 34 -4.42 -14.64 12.83
N LYS A 35 -3.94 -14.48 14.07
CA LYS A 35 -4.80 -14.52 15.25
C LYS A 35 -5.86 -13.42 15.22
N GLU A 36 -5.49 -12.18 14.90
CA GLU A 36 -6.45 -11.07 14.77
C GLU A 36 -7.50 -11.34 13.68
N VAL A 37 -7.08 -11.94 12.55
CA VAL A 37 -7.99 -12.31 11.47
C VAL A 37 -8.98 -13.37 11.93
N GLU A 38 -8.51 -14.42 12.61
CA GLU A 38 -9.37 -15.47 13.16
C GLU A 38 -10.35 -14.91 14.21
N ASP A 39 -9.85 -14.10 15.15
CA ASP A 39 -10.67 -13.50 16.21
C ASP A 39 -11.78 -12.59 15.64
N ARG A 40 -11.53 -11.91 14.51
CA ARG A 40 -12.49 -10.97 13.90
C ARG A 40 -13.36 -11.56 12.79
N LEU A 41 -12.82 -12.49 12.02
CA LEU A 41 -13.39 -12.98 10.77
C LEU A 41 -13.48 -14.52 10.69
N GLY A 42 -13.25 -15.20 11.81
CA GLY A 42 -13.34 -16.66 11.92
C GLY A 42 -14.76 -17.20 11.82
N ASP A 43 -14.93 -18.45 12.24
CA ASP A 43 -16.12 -19.29 11.99
C ASP A 43 -17.44 -18.77 12.56
N HIS A 44 -17.38 -17.73 13.40
CA HIS A 44 -18.56 -17.07 13.95
C HIS A 44 -19.28 -16.15 12.93
N LEU A 45 -18.70 -15.92 11.74
CA LEU A 45 -19.31 -15.12 10.67
C LEU A 45 -19.63 -15.96 9.42
N ASN A 46 -20.62 -15.51 8.65
CA ASN A 46 -20.95 -16.10 7.37
C ASN A 46 -20.02 -15.56 6.25
N SER A 47 -19.13 -16.41 5.74
CA SER A 47 -18.12 -16.00 4.75
C SER A 47 -18.71 -15.50 3.42
N ASP A 48 -19.82 -16.07 2.96
CA ASP A 48 -20.50 -15.64 1.72
C ASP A 48 -21.03 -14.20 1.84
N SER A 49 -21.63 -13.88 2.98
CA SER A 49 -22.09 -12.52 3.29
C SER A 49 -20.94 -11.52 3.30
N LEU A 50 -19.80 -11.86 3.93
CA LEU A 50 -18.61 -11.00 3.97
C LEU A 50 -18.11 -10.65 2.56
N ILE A 51 -18.02 -11.66 1.69
CA ILE A 51 -17.56 -11.49 0.31
C ILE A 51 -18.54 -10.60 -0.48
N LYS A 52 -19.85 -10.83 -0.37
CA LYS A 52 -20.87 -10.02 -1.05
C LYS A 52 -20.87 -8.57 -0.58
N ILE A 53 -20.75 -8.33 0.72
CA ILE A 53 -20.63 -6.97 1.27
C ILE A 53 -19.37 -6.29 0.73
N LYS A 54 -18.22 -6.97 0.73
CA LYS A 54 -16.97 -6.42 0.19
C LYS A 54 -17.10 -6.08 -1.30
N ALA A 55 -17.78 -6.92 -2.08
CA ALA A 55 -18.03 -6.66 -3.49
C ALA A 55 -18.87 -5.38 -3.70
N LEU A 56 -19.91 -5.17 -2.90
CA LEU A 56 -20.71 -3.94 -2.95
C LEU A 56 -19.89 -2.70 -2.59
N ILE A 57 -19.07 -2.77 -1.54
CA ILE A 57 -18.20 -1.66 -1.11
C ILE A 57 -17.21 -1.28 -2.22
N ARG A 58 -16.62 -2.27 -2.91
CA ARG A 58 -15.58 -2.03 -3.92
C ARG A 58 -16.11 -1.63 -5.29
N LYS A 59 -17.37 -1.94 -5.59
CA LYS A 59 -17.97 -1.71 -6.91
C LYS A 59 -17.83 -0.26 -7.41
N PRO A 60 -18.08 0.80 -6.61
CA PRO A 60 -18.00 2.18 -7.10
C PRO A 60 -16.59 2.62 -7.49
N GLU A 61 -15.57 2.11 -6.79
CA GLU A 61 -14.17 2.52 -6.99
C GLU A 61 -13.48 1.75 -8.12
N ARG A 62 -14.01 0.57 -8.48
CA ARG A 62 -13.28 -0.38 -9.34
C ARG A 62 -12.97 0.20 -10.72
N ASP A 63 -13.97 0.75 -11.38
CA ASP A 63 -13.80 1.33 -12.72
C ASP A 63 -12.89 2.57 -12.70
N ILE A 64 -12.91 3.34 -11.60
CA ILE A 64 -12.06 4.51 -11.40
C ILE A 64 -10.60 4.08 -11.27
N LEU A 65 -10.33 3.07 -10.44
CA LEU A 65 -8.99 2.53 -10.23
C LEU A 65 -8.45 1.86 -11.50
N ASP A 66 -9.29 1.14 -12.24
CA ASP A 66 -8.90 0.49 -13.49
C ASP A 66 -8.47 1.53 -14.54
N ARG A 67 -9.23 2.62 -14.67
CA ARG A 67 -8.88 3.74 -15.55
C ARG A 67 -7.59 4.44 -15.09
N GLN A 68 -7.48 4.75 -13.81
CA GLN A 68 -6.30 5.40 -13.25
C GLN A 68 -5.05 4.54 -13.47
N GLY A 69 -5.14 3.22 -13.32
CA GLY A 69 -4.03 2.31 -13.57
C GLY A 69 -3.51 2.40 -15.02
N VAL A 70 -4.41 2.53 -16.01
CA VAL A 70 -4.02 2.74 -17.41
C VAL A 70 -3.29 4.09 -17.57
N ASP A 71 -3.90 5.16 -17.06
CA ASP A 71 -3.36 6.52 -17.18
C ASP A 71 -1.97 6.64 -16.52
N GLU A 72 -1.78 6.01 -15.35
CA GLU A 72 -0.50 5.99 -14.63
C GLU A 72 0.59 5.21 -15.37
N VAL A 73 0.24 4.08 -15.99
CA VAL A 73 1.21 3.27 -16.75
C VAL A 73 1.68 4.03 -18.00
N PHE A 74 0.78 4.63 -18.77
CA PHE A 74 1.16 5.37 -19.97
C PHE A 74 1.89 6.67 -19.63
N GLY A 75 1.43 7.42 -18.63
CA GLY A 75 2.14 8.62 -18.16
C GLY A 75 3.53 8.28 -17.60
N GLY A 76 3.67 7.14 -16.93
CA GLY A 76 4.95 6.61 -16.49
C GLY A 76 5.87 6.27 -17.67
N LEU A 77 5.36 5.54 -18.66
CA LEU A 77 6.11 5.12 -19.85
C LEU A 77 6.72 6.32 -20.60
N GLU A 78 5.96 7.40 -20.79
CA GLU A 78 6.45 8.63 -21.43
C GLU A 78 7.67 9.21 -20.70
N ARG A 79 7.64 9.22 -19.37
CA ARG A 79 8.78 9.69 -18.54
C ARG A 79 9.99 8.76 -18.65
N PHE A 80 9.76 7.45 -18.73
CA PHE A 80 10.82 6.47 -18.92
C PHE A 80 11.49 6.59 -20.29
N ILE A 81 10.72 6.82 -21.35
CA ILE A 81 11.24 7.07 -22.71
C ILE A 81 12.08 8.36 -22.73
N ALA A 82 11.64 9.39 -22.01
CA ALA A 82 12.38 10.64 -21.86
C ALA A 82 13.69 10.50 -21.05
N GLY A 83 13.99 9.32 -20.48
CA GLY A 83 15.25 9.07 -19.76
C GLY A 83 15.32 9.72 -18.37
N VAL A 84 14.26 10.38 -17.93
CA VAL A 84 14.25 11.20 -16.69
C VAL A 84 14.51 10.34 -15.44
N PRO A 85 13.83 9.19 -15.22
CA PRO A 85 14.12 8.35 -14.08
C PRO A 85 15.59 7.88 -14.04
N GLN A 86 16.15 7.48 -15.18
CA GLN A 86 17.52 6.95 -15.29
C GLN A 86 18.54 8.02 -14.90
N GLU A 87 18.34 9.26 -15.33
CA GLU A 87 19.19 10.38 -14.95
C GLU A 87 19.11 10.70 -13.45
N GLU A 88 17.90 10.72 -12.89
CA GLU A 88 17.71 11.00 -11.46
C GLU A 88 18.26 9.88 -10.57
N PHE A 89 18.11 8.61 -10.97
CA PHE A 89 18.75 7.48 -10.29
C PHE A 89 20.27 7.55 -10.37
N ARG A 90 20.85 7.98 -11.50
CA ARG A 90 22.30 8.19 -11.64
C ARG A 90 22.80 9.25 -10.65
N LYS A 91 22.10 10.39 -10.52
CA LYS A 91 22.45 11.46 -9.58
C LYS A 91 22.38 11.01 -8.12
N ILE A 92 21.42 10.15 -7.78
CA ILE A 92 21.32 9.56 -6.43
C ILE A 92 22.50 8.63 -6.16
N ALA A 93 22.82 7.76 -7.13
CA ALA A 93 23.92 6.82 -7.00
C ALA A 93 25.29 7.51 -6.95
N SER A 94 25.48 8.62 -7.68
CA SER A 94 26.70 9.43 -7.64
C SER A 94 26.79 10.37 -6.44
N GLY A 95 25.73 10.50 -5.65
CA GLY A 95 25.67 11.42 -4.50
C GLY A 95 25.46 12.89 -4.88
N GLU A 96 25.35 13.21 -6.18
CA GLU A 96 24.93 14.53 -6.69
C GLU A 96 23.54 14.93 -6.18
N LYS A 97 22.73 13.94 -5.79
CA LYS A 97 21.42 14.12 -5.20
C LYS A 97 21.25 13.26 -3.95
N LYS A 98 21.01 13.89 -2.81
CA LYS A 98 20.89 13.20 -1.51
C LYS A 98 19.53 12.53 -1.26
N HIS A 99 18.50 12.90 -2.03
CA HIS A 99 17.13 12.42 -1.84
C HIS A 99 16.57 11.82 -3.13
N LYS A 100 15.67 10.84 -2.99
CA LYS A 100 15.12 10.07 -4.11
C LYS A 100 14.18 10.87 -5.05
N LEU A 101 13.93 12.14 -4.74
CA LEU A 101 13.05 13.06 -5.48
C LEU A 101 13.73 14.38 -5.77
#